data_AF-A0A9X4JU42-F1
#
_entry.id   AF-A0A9X4JU42-F1
#
_cell.length_a   1.000
_cell.length_b   1.000
_cell.length_c   1.000
_cell.angle_alpha   90.00
_cell.angle_beta   90.00
_cell.angle_gamma   90.00
#
_symmetry.space_group_name_H-M   'P 1'
#
loop_
_entity.id
_entity.type
_entity.pdbx_description
1 polymer ?
#
loop_
_entity_poly.entity_id
_entity_poly.type
_entity_poly.pdbx_seq_one_letter_code
_entity_poly.pdbx_strand_id
1 'polypeptide(L)'
;MLGRKKNQIKFTDIDVLQTWEQKPIVSENSLYYGLSQANEIFRDELFADAYSFSGRPSIPPSRLIKVLLLQFYDKVSDREAENRARYDLRWKVALGISIAESGFNYSALSRFRARLLLHKKERTAFEEILNAAITKGLLPGNCAKQIMDSTYVLGAGAVQDTYTLIRLAISRLLKALGKRVDINTLLSNPLNIDYNTRTKPKINWEDPNERNKLLNELYQDALQVIETAEKLRLTPKEQELKDVLAIVAVQDIEQQADETVKIKQGVAKDRIISTSDPQMRHGRKSSARKFDGYKTHTAIETDNNFITEIEVTPGNIHDSEAAAPLVDE
;
A
#
# COMPACT_ATOMS: atom_id res chain seq x y z
N MET A 1 -22.91 -0.70 -5.68
CA MET A 1 -23.43 0.51 -6.35
C MET A 1 -22.64 1.74 -5.93
N LEU A 2 -22.30 2.59 -6.91
CA LEU A 2 -21.69 3.91 -6.68
C LEU A 2 -22.62 4.75 -5.79
N GLY A 3 -22.04 5.36 -4.75
CA GLY A 3 -22.76 6.29 -3.88
C GLY A 3 -23.11 7.56 -4.64
N ARG A 4 -24.30 8.12 -4.41
CA ARG A 4 -24.68 9.45 -4.94
C ARG A 4 -24.77 10.45 -3.80
N LYS A 5 -24.25 11.66 -4.01
CA LYS A 5 -24.50 12.79 -3.11
C LYS A 5 -25.98 13.16 -3.19
N LYS A 6 -26.58 13.50 -2.04
CA LYS A 6 -27.97 13.95 -1.97
C LYS A 6 -27.95 15.48 -2.10
N ASN A 7 -28.39 16.01 -3.24
CA ASN A 7 -28.40 17.46 -3.52
C ASN A 7 -29.62 18.19 -2.94
N GLN A 8 -30.37 17.54 -2.04
CA GLN A 8 -31.54 18.15 -1.40
C GLN A 8 -31.09 18.97 -0.20
N ILE A 9 -31.29 20.28 -0.29
CA ILE A 9 -30.94 21.24 0.77
C ILE A 9 -31.83 21.00 2.00
N LYS A 10 -31.22 20.97 3.19
CA LYS A 10 -31.86 20.85 4.49
C LYS A 10 -31.49 22.04 5.35
N PHE A 11 -32.34 22.33 6.34
CA PHE A 11 -32.06 23.36 7.36
C PHE A 11 -30.73 23.16 8.09
N THR A 12 -30.30 21.91 8.28
CA THR A 12 -29.04 21.59 8.97
C THR A 12 -27.82 21.54 8.05
N ASP A 13 -27.98 21.92 6.77
CA ASP A 13 -26.87 22.04 5.85
C ASP A 13 -26.05 23.28 6.17
N ILE A 14 -24.74 23.13 6.06
CA ILE A 14 -23.79 24.17 6.44
C ILE A 14 -23.92 25.42 5.58
N ASP A 15 -24.20 25.25 4.29
CA ASP A 15 -24.34 26.36 3.36
C ASP A 15 -25.54 27.24 3.73
N VAL A 16 -26.63 26.64 4.24
CA VAL A 16 -27.80 27.36 4.74
C VAL A 16 -27.42 28.20 5.96
N LEU A 17 -26.69 27.62 6.90
CA LEU A 17 -26.25 28.32 8.12
C LEU A 17 -25.25 29.44 7.81
N GLN A 18 -24.30 29.22 6.90
CA GLN A 18 -23.34 30.24 6.47
C GLN A 18 -24.04 31.41 5.77
N THR A 19 -25.05 31.13 4.95
CA THR A 19 -25.85 32.16 4.28
C THR A 19 -26.61 33.01 5.29
N TRP A 20 -27.18 32.40 6.34
CA TRP A 20 -27.92 33.13 7.36
C TRP A 20 -27.03 34.00 8.24
N GLU A 21 -25.89 33.47 8.65
CA GLU A 21 -24.94 34.19 9.50
C GLU A 21 -24.07 35.19 8.73
N GLN A 22 -24.12 35.15 7.39
CA GLN A 22 -23.29 35.95 6.48
C GLN A 22 -21.79 35.85 6.80
N LYS A 23 -21.37 34.71 7.37
CA LYS A 23 -20.00 34.47 7.83
C LYS A 23 -19.59 33.03 7.51
N PRO A 24 -18.42 32.83 6.89
CA PRO A 24 -17.93 31.48 6.63
C PRO A 24 -17.50 30.82 7.94
N ILE A 25 -17.90 29.56 8.15
CA ILE A 25 -17.55 28.78 9.36
C ILE A 25 -16.04 28.52 9.43
N VAL A 26 -15.40 28.43 8.27
CA VAL A 26 -13.96 28.22 8.11
C VAL A 26 -13.37 29.32 7.24
N SER A 27 -12.12 29.70 7.48
CA SER A 27 -11.44 30.70 6.64
C SER A 27 -11.35 30.23 5.19
N GLU A 28 -11.57 31.13 4.24
CA GLU A 28 -11.45 30.85 2.79
C GLU A 28 -10.03 30.40 2.40
N ASN A 29 -9.01 30.85 3.15
CA ASN A 29 -7.62 30.44 2.96
C ASN A 29 -7.29 29.08 3.58
N SER A 30 -8.27 28.38 4.17
CA SER A 30 -8.05 27.07 4.79
C SER A 30 -8.23 25.93 3.80
N LEU A 31 -7.50 24.82 4.01
CA LEU A 31 -7.69 23.58 3.25
C LEU A 31 -9.14 23.09 3.32
N TYR A 32 -9.81 23.24 4.46
CA TYR A 32 -11.20 22.81 4.64
C TYR A 32 -12.15 23.54 3.69
N TYR A 33 -11.96 24.84 3.49
CA TYR A 33 -12.71 25.61 2.51
C TYR A 33 -12.35 25.18 1.08
N GLY A 34 -11.05 25.07 0.77
CA GLY A 34 -10.62 24.61 -0.56
C GLY A 34 -11.22 23.26 -0.95
N LEU A 35 -11.28 22.30 -0.02
CA LEU A 35 -11.91 21.00 -0.25
C LEU A 35 -13.43 21.08 -0.43
N SER A 36 -14.13 22.04 0.19
CA SER A 36 -15.57 22.22 -0.03
C SER A 36 -15.86 22.66 -1.48
N GLN A 37 -14.96 23.45 -2.07
CA GLN A 37 -15.03 23.91 -3.47
C GLN A 37 -14.53 22.88 -4.49
N ALA A 38 -13.84 21.82 -4.05
CA ALA A 38 -13.22 20.82 -4.94
C ALA A 38 -14.18 19.75 -5.49
N ASN A 39 -15.49 20.04 -5.61
CA ASN A 39 -16.46 19.06 -6.11
C ASN A 39 -16.27 18.73 -7.60
N GLU A 40 -15.81 19.69 -8.40
CA GLU A 40 -15.51 19.50 -9.82
C GLU A 40 -14.19 18.74 -10.05
N ILE A 41 -13.26 18.82 -9.10
CA ILE A 41 -11.98 18.08 -9.15
C ILE A 41 -12.23 16.61 -8.80
N PHE A 42 -12.94 16.36 -7.69
CA PHE A 42 -13.22 15.00 -7.23
C PHE A 42 -14.64 14.58 -7.62
N ARG A 43 -14.76 14.04 -8.83
CA ARG A 43 -16.02 13.49 -9.37
C ARG A 43 -16.17 12.01 -9.03
N ASP A 44 -17.38 11.57 -8.73
CA ASP A 44 -17.63 10.18 -8.34
C ASP A 44 -17.44 9.22 -9.52
N GLU A 45 -17.65 9.72 -10.73
CA GLU A 45 -17.52 9.05 -12.02
C GLU A 45 -16.10 8.54 -12.28
N LEU A 46 -15.08 9.26 -11.77
CA LEU A 46 -13.67 8.88 -11.89
C LEU A 46 -13.36 7.53 -11.24
N PHE A 47 -14.21 7.09 -10.32
CA PHE A 47 -14.04 5.85 -9.56
C PHE A 47 -15.10 4.81 -9.91
N ALA A 48 -16.01 5.08 -10.85
CA ALA A 48 -17.21 4.28 -11.07
C ALA A 48 -16.91 2.80 -11.40
N ASP A 49 -15.87 2.53 -12.18
CA ASP A 49 -15.37 1.20 -12.55
C ASP A 49 -14.84 0.38 -11.36
N ALA A 50 -14.56 1.04 -10.23
CA ALA A 50 -14.18 0.37 -8.98
C ALA A 50 -15.39 -0.08 -8.13
N TYR A 51 -16.62 0.18 -8.59
CA TYR A 51 -17.85 -0.12 -7.86
C TYR A 51 -18.79 -1.01 -8.69
N SER A 52 -19.45 -1.95 -8.02
CA SER A 52 -20.51 -2.76 -8.65
C SER A 52 -21.68 -1.87 -9.11
N PHE A 53 -22.31 -2.24 -10.23
CA PHE A 53 -23.51 -1.58 -10.76
C PHE A 53 -24.73 -1.71 -9.82
N SER A 54 -24.83 -2.79 -9.03
CA SER A 54 -25.99 -3.08 -8.18
C SER A 54 -25.66 -3.15 -6.69
N GLY A 55 -26.68 -3.29 -5.84
CA GLY A 55 -26.56 -3.42 -4.39
C GLY A 55 -26.68 -2.09 -3.63
N ARG A 56 -26.41 -2.13 -2.31
CA ARG A 56 -26.51 -0.96 -1.43
C ARG A 56 -25.59 0.17 -1.93
N PRO A 57 -26.07 1.43 -2.01
CA PRO A 57 -25.21 2.57 -2.30
C PRO A 57 -24.06 2.65 -1.29
N SER A 58 -22.86 2.83 -1.82
CA SER A 58 -21.67 3.11 -1.02
C SER A 58 -21.65 4.59 -0.58
N ILE A 59 -20.71 4.96 0.30
CA ILE A 59 -20.38 6.37 0.51
C ILE A 59 -19.73 6.89 -0.79
N PRO A 60 -20.10 8.10 -1.26
CA PRO A 60 -19.53 8.67 -2.49
C PRO A 60 -17.99 8.65 -2.46
N PRO A 61 -17.30 8.08 -3.46
CA PRO A 61 -15.84 8.00 -3.49
C PRO A 61 -15.16 9.37 -3.43
N SER A 62 -15.73 10.39 -4.08
CA SER A 62 -15.23 11.77 -3.98
C SER A 62 -15.15 12.26 -2.54
N ARG A 63 -16.14 11.90 -1.71
CA ARG A 63 -16.14 12.24 -0.28
C ARG A 63 -15.05 11.48 0.45
N LEU A 64 -14.87 10.20 0.16
CA LEU A 64 -13.82 9.39 0.80
C LEU A 64 -12.42 9.87 0.42
N ILE A 65 -12.19 10.34 -0.81
CA ILE A 65 -10.93 11.00 -1.22
C ILE A 65 -10.66 12.23 -0.34
N LYS A 66 -11.64 13.12 -0.18
CA LYS A 66 -11.50 14.28 0.70
C LYS A 66 -11.19 13.87 2.15
N VAL A 67 -11.81 12.80 2.64
CA VAL A 67 -11.49 12.24 3.97
C VAL A 67 -10.03 11.78 4.03
N LEU A 68 -9.50 11.07 3.03
CA LEU A 68 -8.11 10.64 3.03
C LEU A 68 -7.13 11.83 3.06
N LEU A 69 -7.43 12.90 2.30
CA LEU A 69 -6.64 14.14 2.32
C LEU A 69 -6.67 14.81 3.71
N LEU A 70 -7.85 14.89 4.32
CA LEU A 70 -8.00 15.41 5.67
C LEU A 70 -7.30 14.54 6.72
N GLN A 71 -7.34 13.22 6.58
CA GLN A 71 -6.61 12.29 7.46
C GLN A 71 -5.12 12.57 7.46
N PHE A 72 -4.56 12.80 6.27
CA PHE A 72 -3.16 13.13 6.11
C PHE A 72 -2.83 14.51 6.71
N TYR A 73 -3.62 15.53 6.37
CA TYR A 73 -3.40 16.90 6.84
C TYR A 73 -3.49 17.03 8.37
N ASP A 74 -4.52 16.44 8.96
CA ASP A 74 -4.76 16.49 10.40
C ASP A 74 -4.00 15.40 11.19
N LYS A 75 -3.32 14.48 10.50
CA LYS A 75 -2.57 13.34 11.07
C LYS A 75 -3.42 12.46 11.98
N VAL A 76 -4.58 12.03 11.48
CA VAL A 76 -5.57 11.26 12.25
C VAL A 76 -5.77 9.83 11.75
N SER A 77 -6.07 8.93 12.70
CA SER A 77 -6.42 7.53 12.40
C SER A 77 -7.78 7.39 11.70
N ASP A 78 -8.09 6.22 11.13
CA ASP A 78 -9.41 5.95 10.54
C ASP A 78 -10.57 6.13 11.52
N ARG A 79 -10.35 5.80 12.80
CA ARG A 79 -11.36 5.96 13.87
C ARG A 79 -11.57 7.43 14.20
N GLU A 80 -10.48 8.18 14.28
CA GLU A 80 -10.55 9.61 14.53
C GLU A 80 -11.15 10.36 13.34
N ALA A 81 -10.88 9.92 12.11
CA ALA A 81 -11.51 10.45 10.90
C ALA A 81 -13.04 10.25 10.90
N GLU A 82 -13.54 9.09 11.35
CA GLU A 82 -14.97 8.88 11.57
C GLU A 82 -15.52 9.89 12.59
N ASN A 83 -14.84 10.07 13.72
CA ASN A 83 -15.26 11.03 14.75
C ASN A 83 -15.28 12.47 14.21
N ARG A 84 -14.24 12.90 13.51
CA ARG A 84 -14.18 14.26 12.94
C ARG A 84 -15.24 14.48 11.87
N ALA A 85 -15.47 13.51 10.98
CA ALA A 85 -16.56 13.60 10.01
C ALA A 85 -17.95 13.69 10.67
N ARG A 86 -18.11 13.19 11.91
CA ARG A 86 -19.34 13.28 12.67
C ARG A 86 -19.47 14.58 13.46
N TYR A 87 -18.41 15.04 14.12
CA TYR A 87 -18.49 16.09 15.14
C TYR A 87 -17.74 17.39 14.79
N ASP A 88 -16.73 17.36 13.91
CA ASP A 88 -15.91 18.54 13.60
C ASP A 88 -16.52 19.36 12.45
N LEU A 89 -16.95 20.59 12.76
CA LEU A 89 -17.56 21.48 11.76
C LEU A 89 -16.65 21.77 10.57
N ARG A 90 -15.33 21.83 10.74
CA ARG A 90 -14.38 22.08 9.63
C ARG A 90 -14.41 20.92 8.64
N TRP A 91 -14.46 19.69 9.16
CA TRP A 91 -14.62 18.49 8.35
C TRP A 91 -15.98 18.45 7.67
N LYS A 92 -17.04 18.87 8.37
CA LYS A 92 -18.37 18.98 7.78
C LYS A 92 -18.39 19.93 6.58
N VAL A 93 -17.75 21.10 6.69
CA VAL A 93 -17.59 22.04 5.57
C VAL A 93 -16.83 21.35 4.42
N ALA A 94 -15.65 20.81 4.69
CA ALA A 94 -14.80 20.20 3.66
C ALA A 94 -15.48 19.05 2.91
N LEU A 95 -16.27 18.25 3.61
CA LEU A 95 -16.96 17.08 3.06
C LEU A 95 -18.31 17.42 2.41
N GLY A 96 -18.82 18.65 2.61
CA GLY A 96 -20.14 19.08 2.14
C GLY A 96 -21.26 18.23 2.73
N ILE A 97 -21.22 18.01 4.06
CA ILE A 97 -22.24 17.24 4.77
C ILE A 97 -22.91 18.06 5.86
N SER A 98 -24.18 17.77 6.11
CA SER A 98 -24.94 18.45 7.17
C SER A 98 -24.39 18.17 8.56
N ILE A 99 -24.64 19.10 9.47
CA ILE A 99 -24.27 18.98 10.89
C ILE A 99 -24.90 17.72 11.52
N ALA A 100 -26.10 17.34 11.08
CA ALA A 100 -26.83 16.19 11.60
C ALA A 100 -26.42 14.84 10.98
N GLU A 101 -25.63 14.84 9.89
CA GLU A 101 -25.20 13.59 9.23
C GLU A 101 -24.16 12.85 10.09
N SER A 102 -24.27 11.53 10.26
CA SER A 102 -23.32 10.77 11.09
C SER A 102 -22.00 10.41 10.39
N GLY A 103 -21.88 10.73 9.10
CA GLY A 103 -20.69 10.47 8.28
C GLY A 103 -20.61 9.03 7.78
N PHE A 104 -19.53 8.34 8.15
CA PHE A 104 -19.22 6.97 7.73
C PHE A 104 -18.65 6.15 8.88
N ASN A 105 -18.55 4.84 8.72
CA ASN A 105 -17.83 3.97 9.66
C ASN A 105 -16.36 3.83 9.24
N TYR A 106 -15.42 3.87 10.18
CA TYR A 106 -13.96 3.79 9.94
C TYR A 106 -13.53 2.67 8.98
N SER A 107 -14.21 1.52 9.01
CA SER A 107 -13.91 0.38 8.12
C SER A 107 -14.17 0.67 6.63
N ALA A 108 -14.87 1.75 6.30
CA ALA A 108 -15.03 2.21 4.93
C ALA A 108 -13.71 2.70 4.32
N LEU A 109 -12.83 3.31 5.12
CA LEU A 109 -11.57 3.90 4.65
C LEU A 109 -10.56 2.84 4.24
N SER A 110 -10.37 1.80 5.06
CA SER A 110 -9.48 0.69 4.72
C SER A 110 -9.95 -0.07 3.47
N ARG A 111 -11.26 -0.30 3.33
CA ARG A 111 -11.85 -0.90 2.12
C ARG A 111 -11.70 0.00 0.90
N PHE A 112 -11.81 1.32 1.08
CA PHE A 112 -11.67 2.27 -0.01
C PHE A 112 -10.22 2.34 -0.52
N ARG A 113 -9.24 2.43 0.39
CA ARG A 113 -7.82 2.36 0.03
C ARG A 113 -7.47 1.07 -0.72
N ALA A 114 -7.94 -0.08 -0.23
CA ALA A 114 -7.75 -1.36 -0.92
C ALA A 114 -8.40 -1.37 -2.32
N ARG A 115 -9.58 -0.76 -2.47
CA ARG A 115 -10.26 -0.64 -3.76
C ARG A 115 -9.46 0.23 -4.74
N LEU A 116 -8.92 1.36 -4.30
CA LEU A 116 -8.10 2.21 -5.17
C LEU A 116 -6.92 1.42 -5.74
N LEU A 117 -6.18 0.69 -4.89
CA LEU A 117 -5.04 -0.13 -5.30
C LEU A 117 -5.44 -1.26 -6.27
N LEU A 118 -6.54 -1.97 -6.00
CA LEU A 118 -7.01 -3.05 -6.87
C LEU A 118 -7.40 -2.56 -8.28
N HIS A 119 -7.82 -1.31 -8.39
CA HIS A 119 -8.25 -0.69 -9.64
C HIS A 119 -7.24 0.32 -10.20
N LYS A 120 -6.03 0.43 -9.61
CA LYS A 120 -4.96 1.37 -10.00
C LYS A 120 -5.43 2.83 -10.05
N LYS A 121 -6.13 3.29 -9.00
CA LYS A 121 -6.71 4.63 -8.87
C LYS A 121 -6.12 5.47 -7.74
N GLU A 122 -5.04 5.02 -7.14
CA GLU A 122 -4.34 5.72 -6.06
C GLU A 122 -3.80 7.09 -6.50
N ARG A 123 -3.46 7.25 -7.79
CA ARG A 123 -2.94 8.50 -8.37
C ARG A 123 -4.02 9.47 -8.86
N THR A 124 -5.25 8.99 -9.07
CA THR A 124 -6.32 9.79 -9.69
C THR A 124 -6.57 11.12 -9.00
N ALA A 125 -6.55 11.17 -7.67
CA ALA A 125 -6.76 12.43 -6.95
C ALA A 125 -5.60 13.43 -7.16
N PHE A 126 -4.37 12.93 -7.27
CA PHE A 126 -3.18 13.75 -7.53
C PHE A 126 -3.23 14.31 -8.96
N GLU A 127 -3.48 13.46 -9.94
CA GLU A 127 -3.60 13.82 -11.36
C GLU A 127 -4.70 14.87 -11.59
N GLU A 128 -5.88 14.70 -10.99
CA GLU A 128 -6.97 15.69 -11.13
C GLU A 128 -6.64 17.05 -10.48
N ILE A 129 -5.88 17.07 -9.38
CA ILE A 129 -5.41 18.33 -8.77
C ILE A 129 -4.44 19.04 -9.73
N LEU A 130 -3.53 18.31 -10.35
CA LEU A 130 -2.59 18.87 -11.33
C LEU A 130 -3.31 19.38 -12.58
N ASN A 131 -4.22 18.58 -13.14
CA ASN A 131 -5.05 19.01 -14.27
C ASN A 131 -5.84 20.28 -13.95
N ALA A 132 -6.38 20.39 -12.74
CA ALA A 132 -7.06 21.60 -12.29
C ALA A 132 -6.11 22.80 -12.17
N ALA A 133 -4.87 22.59 -11.70
CA ALA A 133 -3.84 23.63 -11.64
C ALA A 133 -3.44 24.13 -13.04
N ILE A 134 -3.24 23.21 -13.99
CA ILE A 134 -2.94 23.52 -15.41
C ILE A 134 -4.09 24.32 -16.02
N THR A 135 -5.33 23.84 -15.86
CA THR A 135 -6.52 24.50 -16.43
C THR A 135 -6.70 25.93 -15.89
N LYS A 136 -6.29 26.18 -14.65
CA LYS A 136 -6.31 27.52 -14.04
C LYS A 136 -5.08 28.37 -14.36
N GLY A 137 -4.13 27.86 -15.14
CA GLY A 137 -2.88 28.54 -15.47
C GLY A 137 -1.92 28.68 -14.29
N LEU A 138 -2.09 27.88 -13.23
CA LEU A 138 -1.18 27.86 -12.07
C LEU A 138 0.05 26.99 -12.31
N LEU A 139 -0.07 26.00 -13.21
CA LEU A 139 1.02 25.13 -13.64
C LEU A 139 1.14 25.21 -15.16
N PRO A 140 2.33 25.49 -15.74
CA PRO A 140 2.52 25.35 -17.17
C PRO A 140 2.35 23.88 -17.57
N GLY A 141 1.49 23.60 -18.56
CA GLY A 141 1.23 22.24 -19.03
C GLY A 141 2.46 21.55 -19.68
N ASN A 142 3.55 22.29 -19.90
CA ASN A 142 4.85 21.81 -20.34
C ASN A 142 5.94 22.33 -19.40
N CYS A 143 6.23 21.58 -18.32
CA CYS A 143 7.20 21.97 -17.32
C CYS A 143 8.64 21.79 -17.84
N ALA A 144 9.21 22.85 -18.44
CA ALA A 144 10.58 22.79 -19.00
C ALA A 144 11.69 22.67 -17.93
N LYS A 145 11.39 22.98 -16.66
CA LYS A 145 12.34 22.89 -15.53
C LYS A 145 11.69 22.14 -14.37
N GLN A 146 12.22 20.96 -14.08
CA GLN A 146 11.84 20.17 -12.91
C GLN A 146 13.09 19.86 -12.09
N ILE A 147 12.92 19.89 -10.77
CA ILE A 147 13.92 19.40 -9.81
C ILE A 147 13.41 18.08 -9.27
N MET A 148 14.30 17.08 -9.26
CA MET A 148 14.04 15.78 -8.67
C MET A 148 14.79 15.66 -7.33
N ASP A 149 14.10 15.16 -6.31
CA ASP A 149 14.72 14.72 -5.07
C ASP A 149 14.16 13.36 -4.64
N SER A 150 14.92 12.63 -3.83
CA SER A 150 14.51 11.34 -3.29
C SER A 150 14.63 11.31 -1.77
N THR A 151 13.65 10.69 -1.13
CA THR A 151 13.67 10.45 0.32
C THR A 151 13.33 9.01 0.62
N TYR A 152 13.97 8.44 1.64
CA TYR A 152 13.68 7.07 2.03
C TYR A 152 12.41 7.01 2.90
N VAL A 153 11.62 5.98 2.69
CA VAL A 153 10.43 5.66 3.48
C VAL A 153 10.65 4.32 4.15
N LEU A 154 10.51 4.30 5.47
CA LEU A 154 10.61 3.06 6.24
C LEU A 154 9.40 2.18 5.93
N GLY A 155 9.66 0.93 5.57
CA GLY A 155 8.61 -0.04 5.38
C GLY A 155 7.98 -0.46 6.70
N ALA A 156 6.69 -0.76 6.68
CA ALA A 156 5.96 -1.25 7.86
C ALA A 156 6.16 -2.75 8.11
N GLY A 157 6.74 -3.47 7.14
CA GLY A 157 7.02 -4.90 7.24
C GLY A 157 8.18 -5.21 8.18
N ALA A 158 8.02 -6.22 9.02
CA ALA A 158 9.14 -6.71 9.83
C ALA A 158 10.22 -7.32 8.94
N VAL A 159 11.47 -6.94 9.18
CA VAL A 159 12.65 -7.52 8.53
C VAL A 159 12.90 -8.92 9.09
N GLN A 160 13.19 -9.87 8.21
CA GLN A 160 13.27 -11.29 8.55
C GLN A 160 14.61 -11.89 8.09
N ASP A 161 15.16 -12.75 8.94
CA ASP A 161 16.29 -13.62 8.57
C ASP A 161 15.85 -14.70 7.56
N THR A 162 16.82 -15.36 6.93
CA THR A 162 16.57 -16.35 5.87
C THR A 162 15.67 -17.50 6.32
N TYR A 163 15.91 -18.04 7.52
CA TYR A 163 15.07 -19.10 8.11
C TYR A 163 13.61 -18.66 8.26
N THR A 164 13.41 -17.45 8.79
CA THR A 164 12.11 -16.87 9.04
C THR A 164 11.41 -16.54 7.73
N LEU A 165 12.12 -16.03 6.71
CA LEU A 165 11.58 -15.78 5.38
C LEU A 165 11.03 -17.06 4.76
N ILE A 166 11.83 -18.13 4.69
CA ILE A 166 11.41 -19.40 4.10
C ILE A 166 10.21 -19.96 4.87
N ARG A 167 10.32 -20.03 6.21
CA ARG A 167 9.23 -20.57 7.06
C ARG A 167 7.92 -19.83 6.90
N LEU A 168 7.95 -18.49 6.89
CA LEU A 168 6.74 -17.68 6.76
C LEU A 168 6.18 -17.69 5.33
N ALA A 169 7.02 -17.80 4.30
CA ALA A 169 6.57 -17.97 2.92
C ALA A 169 5.84 -19.31 2.74
N ILE A 170 6.40 -20.42 3.25
CA ILE A 170 5.75 -21.73 3.26
C ILE A 170 4.40 -21.64 3.99
N SER A 171 4.39 -21.13 5.24
CA SER A 171 3.16 -21.03 6.04
C SER A 171 2.08 -20.19 5.35
N ARG A 172 2.43 -19.10 4.68
CA ARG A 172 1.46 -18.28 3.94
C ARG A 172 0.88 -19.00 2.73
N LEU A 173 1.70 -19.68 1.94
CA LEU A 173 1.25 -20.42 0.77
C LEU A 173 0.36 -21.61 1.18
N LEU A 174 0.78 -22.39 2.17
CA LEU A 174 -0.03 -23.48 2.74
C LEU A 174 -1.38 -22.98 3.25
N LYS A 175 -1.40 -21.86 3.97
CA LYS A 175 -2.64 -21.26 4.47
C LYS A 175 -3.56 -20.74 3.35
N ALA A 176 -3.00 -20.27 2.24
CA ALA A 176 -3.79 -19.81 1.10
C ALA A 176 -4.44 -20.98 0.36
N LEU A 177 -3.62 -21.99 0.00
CA LEU A 177 -4.05 -23.21 -0.67
C LEU A 177 -5.02 -24.04 0.18
N GLY A 178 -4.77 -24.12 1.49
CA GLY A 178 -5.55 -24.89 2.47
C GLY A 178 -7.00 -24.42 2.65
N LYS A 179 -7.37 -23.26 2.08
CA LYS A 179 -8.77 -22.80 2.04
C LYS A 179 -9.64 -23.54 1.03
N ARG A 180 -9.02 -24.18 0.03
CA ARG A 180 -9.71 -24.81 -1.10
C ARG A 180 -9.39 -26.29 -1.23
N VAL A 181 -8.19 -26.68 -0.83
CA VAL A 181 -7.65 -28.02 -1.06
C VAL A 181 -7.00 -28.52 0.23
N ASP A 182 -7.17 -29.81 0.54
CA ASP A 182 -6.40 -30.45 1.60
C ASP A 182 -5.00 -30.80 1.09
N ILE A 183 -4.05 -29.89 1.32
CA ILE A 183 -2.67 -30.01 0.83
C ILE A 183 -1.99 -31.25 1.39
N ASN A 184 -2.34 -31.69 2.60
CA ASN A 184 -1.70 -32.85 3.22
C ASN A 184 -1.89 -34.13 2.40
N THR A 185 -2.96 -34.21 1.61
CA THR A 185 -3.23 -35.34 0.70
C THR A 185 -2.43 -35.29 -0.60
N LEU A 186 -1.87 -34.14 -0.94
CA LEU A 186 -1.15 -33.88 -2.20
C LEU A 186 0.36 -33.80 -2.03
N LEU A 187 0.83 -33.76 -0.79
CA LEU A 187 2.25 -33.77 -0.46
C LEU A 187 2.79 -35.20 -0.62
N SER A 188 3.90 -35.35 -1.33
CA SER A 188 4.57 -36.66 -1.51
C SER A 188 5.00 -37.29 -0.19
N ASN A 189 5.47 -36.46 0.75
CA ASN A 189 5.90 -36.83 2.09
C ASN A 189 5.36 -35.84 3.14
N PRO A 190 5.24 -36.22 4.43
CA PRO A 190 5.00 -35.25 5.49
C PRO A 190 6.08 -34.17 5.52
N LEU A 191 5.69 -32.92 5.76
CA LEU A 191 6.65 -31.82 5.93
C LEU A 191 7.50 -32.05 7.18
N ASN A 192 8.77 -31.66 7.11
CA ASN A 192 9.72 -31.80 8.20
C ASN A 192 9.33 -30.91 9.40
N ILE A 193 8.73 -29.74 9.12
CA ILE A 193 8.37 -28.74 10.13
C ILE A 193 6.85 -28.55 10.19
N ASP A 194 6.31 -28.37 11.41
CA ASP A 194 4.91 -27.99 11.59
C ASP A 194 4.69 -26.47 11.42
N TYR A 195 4.18 -26.08 10.25
CA TYR A 195 3.86 -24.70 9.88
C TYR A 195 2.53 -24.17 10.45
N ASN A 196 1.76 -25.00 11.17
CA ASN A 196 0.55 -24.55 11.86
C ASN A 196 0.88 -23.77 13.14
N THR A 197 2.09 -23.95 13.68
CA THR A 197 2.53 -23.26 14.89
C THR A 197 3.18 -21.91 14.60
N ARG A 198 2.84 -20.91 15.43
CA ARG A 198 3.47 -19.58 15.37
C ARG A 198 4.84 -19.53 16.07
N THR A 199 5.18 -20.54 16.86
CA THR A 199 6.43 -20.62 17.61
C THR A 199 7.63 -20.75 16.68
N LYS A 200 8.74 -20.09 17.03
CA LYS A 200 10.01 -20.32 16.35
C LYS A 200 10.49 -21.76 16.62
N PRO A 201 11.20 -22.40 15.67
CA PRO A 201 11.87 -23.68 15.93
C PRO A 201 12.76 -23.56 17.18
N LYS A 202 12.64 -24.53 18.08
CA LYS A 202 13.46 -24.61 19.31
C LYS A 202 14.76 -25.33 18.98
N ILE A 203 15.71 -24.60 18.41
CA ILE A 203 17.06 -25.08 18.11
C ILE A 203 18.10 -24.26 18.89
N ASN A 204 19.28 -24.84 19.07
CA ASN A 204 20.44 -24.09 19.53
C ASN A 204 21.01 -23.24 18.39
N TRP A 205 20.74 -21.93 18.43
CA TRP A 205 21.21 -20.98 17.40
C TRP A 205 22.72 -20.74 17.42
N GLU A 206 23.41 -21.15 18.48
CA GLU A 206 24.87 -21.08 18.55
C GLU A 206 25.53 -22.26 17.83
N ASP A 207 24.84 -23.40 17.68
CA ASP A 207 25.34 -24.57 16.99
C ASP A 207 25.20 -24.41 15.45
N PRO A 208 26.31 -24.41 14.68
CA PRO A 208 26.26 -24.41 13.22
C PRO A 208 25.55 -25.62 12.62
N ASN A 209 25.64 -26.80 13.24
CA ASN A 209 25.07 -28.04 12.70
C ASN A 209 23.55 -28.04 12.81
N GLU A 210 23.00 -27.64 13.97
CA GLU A 210 21.55 -27.51 14.14
C GLU A 210 20.95 -26.46 13.19
N ARG A 211 21.63 -25.33 13.01
CA ARG A 211 21.23 -24.31 12.04
C ARG A 211 21.27 -24.82 10.60
N ASN A 212 22.29 -25.61 10.23
CA ASN A 212 22.38 -26.17 8.88
C ASN A 212 21.30 -27.23 8.65
N LYS A 213 21.02 -28.06 9.66
CA LYS A 213 19.94 -29.04 9.62
C LYS A 213 18.58 -28.37 9.39
N LEU A 214 18.26 -27.33 10.18
CA LEU A 214 17.01 -26.57 10.02
C LEU A 214 16.91 -25.92 8.63
N LEU A 215 18.01 -25.39 8.10
CA LEU A 215 18.02 -24.80 6.77
C LEU A 215 17.65 -25.82 5.69
N ASN A 216 18.25 -27.01 5.76
CA ASN A 216 18.00 -28.09 4.81
C ASN A 216 16.56 -28.60 4.92
N GLU A 217 16.02 -28.78 6.13
CA GLU A 217 14.60 -29.13 6.35
C GLU A 217 13.65 -28.10 5.72
N LEU A 218 13.89 -26.80 5.96
CA LEU A 218 13.10 -25.71 5.38
C LEU A 218 13.20 -25.67 3.85
N TYR A 219 14.39 -25.91 3.30
CA TYR A 219 14.62 -25.92 1.86
C TYR A 219 13.88 -27.08 1.18
N GLN A 220 13.96 -28.29 1.74
CA GLN A 220 13.24 -29.45 1.21
C GLN A 220 11.72 -29.27 1.29
N ASP A 221 11.21 -28.78 2.42
CA ASP A 221 9.79 -28.44 2.57
C ASP A 221 9.35 -27.38 1.55
N ALA A 222 10.18 -26.35 1.31
CA ALA A 222 9.88 -25.31 0.32
C ALA A 222 9.76 -25.88 -1.09
N LEU A 223 10.72 -26.70 -1.53
CA LEU A 223 10.70 -27.34 -2.85
C LEU A 223 9.46 -28.20 -3.04
N GLN A 224 9.16 -29.03 -2.04
CA GLN A 224 8.00 -29.91 -2.10
C GLN A 224 6.68 -29.12 -2.20
N VAL A 225 6.54 -28.06 -1.41
CA VAL A 225 5.34 -27.21 -1.45
C VAL A 225 5.21 -26.48 -2.78
N ILE A 226 6.32 -26.00 -3.37
CA ILE A 226 6.32 -25.39 -4.71
C ILE A 226 5.87 -26.42 -5.76
N GLU A 227 6.45 -27.62 -5.76
CA GLU A 227 6.11 -28.68 -6.71
C GLU A 227 4.63 -29.09 -6.61
N THR A 228 4.10 -29.23 -5.39
CA THR A 228 2.68 -29.49 -5.17
C THR A 228 1.81 -28.33 -5.67
N ALA A 229 2.23 -27.08 -5.45
CA ALA A 229 1.49 -25.91 -5.92
C ALA A 229 1.46 -25.80 -7.46
N GLU A 230 2.50 -26.25 -8.16
CA GLU A 230 2.56 -26.28 -9.63
C GLU A 230 1.55 -27.24 -10.27
N LYS A 231 1.18 -28.29 -9.56
CA LYS A 231 0.16 -29.26 -10.00
C LYS A 231 -1.27 -28.71 -9.88
N LEU A 232 -1.44 -27.54 -9.27
CA LEU A 232 -2.74 -26.93 -8.98
C LEU A 232 -3.01 -25.71 -9.87
N ARG A 233 -4.29 -25.46 -10.14
CA ARG A 233 -4.73 -24.19 -10.72
C ARG A 233 -4.74 -23.10 -9.64
N LEU A 234 -3.73 -22.25 -9.66
CA LEU A 234 -3.55 -21.17 -8.69
C LEU A 234 -4.38 -19.94 -9.04
N THR A 235 -4.93 -19.30 -8.00
CA THR A 235 -5.43 -17.92 -8.08
C THR A 235 -4.25 -16.95 -8.21
N PRO A 236 -4.46 -15.70 -8.69
CA PRO A 236 -3.39 -14.71 -8.77
C PRO A 236 -2.65 -14.51 -7.44
N LYS A 237 -3.37 -14.57 -6.32
CA LYS A 237 -2.75 -14.42 -5.00
C LYS A 237 -1.93 -15.64 -4.56
N GLU A 238 -2.40 -16.84 -4.87
CA GLU A 238 -1.63 -18.07 -4.60
C GLU A 238 -0.37 -18.13 -5.47
N GLN A 239 -0.45 -17.67 -6.72
CA GLN A 239 0.70 -17.56 -7.61
C GLN A 239 1.74 -16.59 -7.05
N GLU A 240 1.35 -15.38 -6.63
CA GLU A 240 2.26 -14.41 -5.99
C GLU A 240 2.95 -15.01 -4.74
N LEU A 241 2.22 -15.76 -3.91
CA LEU A 241 2.79 -16.41 -2.73
C LEU A 241 3.77 -17.53 -3.10
N LYS A 242 3.50 -18.28 -4.18
CA LYS A 242 4.42 -19.29 -4.72
C LYS A 242 5.69 -18.64 -5.24
N ASP A 243 5.58 -17.55 -5.98
CA ASP A 243 6.73 -16.83 -6.56
C ASP A 243 7.63 -16.26 -5.44
N VAL A 244 7.02 -15.69 -4.39
CA VAL A 244 7.76 -15.24 -3.20
C VAL A 244 8.48 -16.42 -2.53
N LEU A 245 7.81 -17.57 -2.35
CA LEU A 245 8.44 -18.76 -1.76
C LEU A 245 9.62 -19.25 -2.60
N ALA A 246 9.46 -19.34 -3.92
CA ALA A 246 10.51 -19.76 -4.83
C ALA A 246 11.74 -18.84 -4.76
N ILE A 247 11.54 -17.52 -4.68
CA ILE A 247 12.65 -16.57 -4.53
C ILE A 247 13.33 -16.73 -3.16
N VAL A 248 12.58 -16.70 -2.05
CA VAL A 248 13.21 -16.74 -0.72
C VAL A 248 13.89 -18.07 -0.40
N ALA A 249 13.43 -19.16 -1.02
CA ALA A 249 14.02 -20.49 -0.86
C ALA A 249 15.44 -20.59 -1.44
N VAL A 250 15.81 -19.73 -2.40
CA VAL A 250 17.12 -19.81 -3.08
C VAL A 250 17.95 -18.54 -2.97
N GLN A 251 17.36 -17.37 -2.69
CA GLN A 251 18.06 -16.09 -2.79
C GLN A 251 19.32 -15.97 -1.91
N ASP A 252 19.34 -16.64 -0.75
CA ASP A 252 20.42 -16.57 0.24
C ASP A 252 21.15 -17.92 0.38
N ILE A 253 20.91 -18.87 -0.52
CA ILE A 253 21.38 -20.25 -0.41
C ILE A 253 22.34 -20.61 -1.53
N GLU A 254 23.37 -21.41 -1.20
CA GLU A 254 24.27 -22.11 -2.12
C GLU A 254 24.10 -23.62 -1.96
N GLN A 255 24.00 -24.33 -3.09
CA GLN A 255 24.01 -25.80 -3.11
C GLN A 255 25.44 -26.33 -2.94
N GLN A 256 25.57 -27.38 -2.14
CA GLN A 256 26.83 -28.08 -1.89
C GLN A 256 26.93 -29.34 -2.78
N ALA A 257 28.13 -29.91 -2.88
CA ALA A 257 28.39 -31.09 -3.72
C ALA A 257 27.68 -32.37 -3.23
N ASP A 258 27.24 -32.40 -1.98
CA ASP A 258 26.52 -33.49 -1.32
C ASP A 258 24.99 -33.29 -1.34
N GLU A 259 24.48 -32.46 -2.25
CA GLU A 259 23.06 -32.10 -2.40
C GLU A 259 22.46 -31.34 -1.20
N THR A 260 23.27 -31.01 -0.19
CA THR A 260 22.85 -30.15 0.93
C THR A 260 22.96 -28.67 0.56
N VAL A 261 22.34 -27.82 1.37
CA VAL A 261 22.35 -26.37 1.20
C VAL A 261 23.00 -25.66 2.39
N LYS A 262 23.63 -24.52 2.10
CA LYS A 262 24.19 -23.60 3.10
C LYS A 262 23.84 -22.15 2.78
N ILE A 263 23.79 -21.30 3.80
CA ILE A 263 23.66 -19.85 3.60
C ILE A 263 24.95 -19.31 2.96
N LYS A 264 24.79 -18.59 1.86
CA LYS A 264 25.90 -17.95 1.14
C LYS A 264 26.53 -16.80 1.90
N GLN A 265 27.76 -16.45 1.55
CA GLN A 265 28.39 -15.24 2.09
C GLN A 265 27.83 -14.00 1.37
N GLY A 266 27.22 -13.10 2.15
CA GLY A 266 26.56 -11.90 1.63
C GLY A 266 25.06 -12.11 1.38
N VAL A 267 24.43 -11.14 0.71
CA VAL A 267 22.98 -11.13 0.44
C VAL A 267 22.73 -10.83 -1.03
N ALA A 268 21.63 -11.35 -1.58
CA ALA A 268 21.23 -11.01 -2.94
C ALA A 268 21.00 -9.49 -3.11
N LYS A 269 21.34 -8.94 -4.29
CA LYS A 269 21.12 -7.51 -4.61
C LYS A 269 19.65 -7.11 -4.44
N ASP A 270 18.75 -7.99 -4.86
CA ASP A 270 17.28 -7.80 -4.78
C ASP A 270 16.65 -8.67 -3.69
N ARG A 271 17.38 -8.91 -2.59
CA ARG A 271 16.91 -9.74 -1.46
C ARG A 271 15.55 -9.28 -0.96
N ILE A 272 14.57 -10.17 -0.96
CA ILE A 272 13.31 -9.98 -0.25
C ILE A 272 13.62 -10.02 1.25
N ILE A 273 13.25 -8.95 1.97
CA ILE A 273 13.56 -8.80 3.40
C ILE A 273 12.35 -9.00 4.31
N SER A 274 11.15 -9.04 3.74
CA SER A 274 9.91 -9.26 4.46
C SER A 274 8.93 -10.07 3.63
N THR A 275 8.41 -11.15 4.19
CA THR A 275 7.33 -11.91 3.54
C THR A 275 5.96 -11.24 3.67
N SER A 276 5.80 -10.27 4.59
CA SER A 276 4.58 -9.44 4.67
C SER A 276 4.55 -8.32 3.65
N ASP A 277 5.74 -7.86 3.25
CA ASP A 277 5.91 -6.82 2.26
C ASP A 277 7.08 -7.21 1.32
N PRO A 278 6.79 -8.04 0.30
CA PRO A 278 7.83 -8.59 -0.57
C PRO A 278 8.50 -7.56 -1.49
N GLN A 279 8.02 -6.32 -1.56
CA GLN A 279 8.61 -5.24 -2.35
C GLN A 279 9.63 -4.41 -1.55
N MET A 280 9.61 -4.46 -0.21
CA MET A 280 10.64 -3.84 0.62
C MET A 280 12.04 -4.38 0.29
N ARG A 281 13.02 -3.47 0.25
CA ARG A 281 14.43 -3.80 0.06
C ARG A 281 15.31 -3.05 1.06
N HIS A 282 16.51 -3.59 1.29
CA HIS A 282 17.56 -2.87 2.00
C HIS A 282 18.03 -1.70 1.14
N GLY A 283 18.00 -0.49 1.70
CA GLY A 283 18.51 0.73 1.07
C GLY A 283 19.64 1.37 1.86
N ARG A 284 20.32 2.33 1.24
CA ARG A 284 21.38 3.13 1.85
C ARG A 284 21.17 4.61 1.57
N LYS A 285 21.21 5.43 2.62
CA LYS A 285 21.32 6.90 2.52
C LYS A 285 22.77 7.35 2.45
N SER A 286 23.68 6.57 3.06
CA SER A 286 25.13 6.75 2.98
C SER A 286 25.81 5.41 3.21
N SER A 287 27.15 5.37 3.13
CA SER A 287 27.93 4.18 3.50
C SER A 287 27.61 3.67 4.92
N ALA A 288 27.32 4.59 5.85
CA ALA A 288 27.05 4.29 7.26
C ALA A 288 25.56 4.14 7.61
N ARG A 289 24.64 4.73 6.84
CA ARG A 289 23.20 4.73 7.15
C ARG A 289 22.41 3.86 6.20
N LYS A 290 21.96 2.72 6.71
CA LYS A 290 21.04 1.79 6.04
C LYS A 290 19.60 2.07 6.46
N PHE A 291 18.65 1.71 5.61
CA PHE A 291 17.23 1.71 5.91
C PHE A 291 16.56 0.50 5.25
N ASP A 292 15.36 0.14 5.72
CA ASP A 292 14.59 -0.98 5.21
C ASP A 292 13.24 -0.46 4.72
N GLY A 293 13.00 -0.54 3.41
CA GLY A 293 11.79 0.06 2.85
C GLY A 293 11.92 0.45 1.38
N TYR A 294 11.53 1.68 1.12
CA TYR A 294 11.35 2.27 -0.20
C TYR A 294 12.07 3.60 -0.33
N LYS A 295 12.18 4.10 -1.55
CA LYS A 295 12.48 5.50 -1.85
C LYS A 295 11.27 6.12 -2.52
N THR A 296 10.88 7.28 -2.04
CA THR A 296 9.93 8.16 -2.71
C THR A 296 10.73 9.20 -3.45
N HIS A 297 10.54 9.23 -4.76
CA HIS A 297 11.10 10.23 -5.65
C HIS A 297 10.02 11.25 -5.96
N THR A 298 10.39 12.51 -6.03
CA THR A 298 9.44 13.61 -6.26
C THR A 298 10.02 14.57 -7.27
N ALA A 299 9.24 14.88 -8.30
CA ALA A 299 9.54 15.94 -9.25
C ALA A 299 8.75 17.20 -8.88
N ILE A 300 9.42 18.35 -8.94
CA ILE A 300 8.86 19.64 -8.58
C ILE A 300 9.13 20.65 -9.70
N GLU A 301 8.07 21.32 -10.15
CA GLU A 301 8.15 22.48 -11.05
C GLU A 301 8.67 23.70 -10.27
N THR A 302 9.66 24.41 -10.79
CA THR A 302 10.46 25.37 -10.02
C THR A 302 9.82 26.74 -9.80
N ASP A 303 8.96 27.19 -10.69
CA ASP A 303 8.43 28.56 -10.68
C ASP A 303 7.28 28.69 -9.67
N ASN A 304 6.44 27.66 -9.56
CA ASN A 304 5.26 27.65 -8.70
C ASN A 304 5.31 26.59 -7.59
N ASN A 305 6.37 25.78 -7.54
CA ASN A 305 6.62 24.75 -6.52
C ASN A 305 5.51 23.67 -6.44
N PHE A 306 4.91 23.32 -7.58
CA PHE A 306 4.01 22.19 -7.65
C PHE A 306 4.81 20.89 -7.73
N ILE A 307 4.42 19.91 -6.92
CA ILE A 307 4.85 18.53 -7.12
C ILE A 307 4.14 18.01 -8.36
N THR A 308 4.88 17.73 -9.43
CA THR A 308 4.34 17.28 -10.71
C THR A 308 4.30 15.77 -10.83
N GLU A 309 5.22 15.07 -10.16
CA GLU A 309 5.28 13.61 -10.21
C GLU A 309 5.82 13.02 -8.90
N ILE A 310 5.36 11.82 -8.54
CA ILE A 310 5.79 11.05 -7.38
C ILE A 310 5.91 9.58 -7.80
N GLU A 311 7.11 9.02 -7.66
CA GLU A 311 7.35 7.60 -7.90
C GLU A 311 7.91 6.92 -6.65
N VAL A 312 7.48 5.68 -6.38
CA VAL A 312 7.95 4.91 -5.23
C VAL A 312 8.67 3.66 -5.70
N THR A 313 9.98 3.60 -5.45
CA THR A 313 10.81 2.43 -5.80
C THR A 313 11.25 1.66 -4.56
N PRO A 314 11.59 0.37 -4.70
CA PRO A 314 12.28 -0.36 -3.63
C PRO A 314 13.56 0.36 -3.17
N GLY A 315 13.93 0.18 -1.90
CA GLY A 315 15.02 0.93 -1.26
C GLY A 315 16.42 0.73 -1.88
N ASN A 316 16.63 -0.33 -2.66
CA ASN A 316 17.89 -0.67 -3.31
C ASN A 316 18.04 -0.08 -4.73
N ILE A 317 16.99 0.54 -5.29
CA ILE A 317 17.02 1.18 -6.61
C ILE A 317 17.81 2.49 -6.54
N HIS A 318 18.65 2.73 -7.55
CA HIS A 318 19.42 3.97 -7.67
C HIS A 318 18.53 5.10 -8.24
N ASP A 319 18.75 6.33 -7.78
CA ASP A 319 17.88 7.45 -8.12
C ASP A 319 17.86 7.76 -9.62
N SER A 320 18.97 7.50 -10.32
CA SER A 320 19.05 7.62 -11.78
C SER A 320 18.12 6.66 -12.53
N GLU A 321 17.83 5.48 -11.97
CA GLU A 321 16.91 4.51 -12.58
C GLU A 321 15.45 4.97 -12.43
N ALA A 322 15.15 5.76 -11.40
CA ALA A 322 13.83 6.33 -11.16
C ALA A 322 13.59 7.66 -11.88
N ALA A 323 14.62 8.25 -12.51
CA ALA A 323 14.52 9.58 -13.10
C ALA A 323 13.66 9.64 -14.37
N ALA A 324 13.71 8.60 -15.22
CA ALA A 324 12.96 8.55 -16.47
C ALA A 324 11.44 8.75 -16.29
N PRO A 325 10.74 8.00 -15.41
CA PRO A 325 9.31 8.19 -15.21
C PRO A 325 8.93 9.54 -14.56
N LEU A 326 9.88 10.32 -14.07
CA LEU A 326 9.63 11.59 -13.37
C LEU A 326 9.72 12.83 -14.28
N VAL A 327 10.31 12.70 -15.47
CA VAL A 327 10.66 13.83 -16.36
C VAL A 327 9.87 13.80 -17.68
N ASP A 328 9.25 12.66 -18.02
CA ASP A 328 8.62 12.41 -19.32
C ASP A 328 7.08 12.62 -19.37
N GLU A 329 6.46 13.28 -18.38
CA GLU A 329 5.02 13.67 -18.40
C GLU A 329 4.78 15.18 -18.54
#